data_AF-Q65T84-F1
#
_entry.id   AF-Q65T84-F1
#
_cell.length_a   1.000
_cell.length_b   1.000
_cell.length_c   1.000
_cell.angle_alpha   90.00
_cell.angle_beta   90.00
_cell.angle_gamma   90.00
#
_symmetry.space_group_name_H-M   'P 1'
#
loop_
_entity.id
_entity.type
_entity.pdbx_description
1 polymer ?
#
loop_
_entity_poly.entity_id
_entity_poly.type
_entity_poly.pdbx_seq_one_letter_code
_entity_poly.pdbx_strand_id
1 'polypeptide(L)'
;MRTGIGKKAAILNFSQRRVEPVANSWVSKVVAQIAITATGTGEAIPVTGNTCDAVKGRKALIACLAPDRRVKVAVKGEKQATM
;
A
#
# COMPACT_ATOMS: atom_id res chain seq x y z
N MET A 1 -2.66 -1.63 -18.87
CA MET A 1 -2.31 -1.49 -17.45
C MET A 1 -0.84 -1.07 -17.36
N ARG A 2 -0.56 0.11 -16.81
CA ARG A 2 0.82 0.58 -16.61
C ARG A 2 1.47 -0.25 -15.51
N THR A 3 2.52 -0.99 -15.85
CA THR A 3 3.41 -1.62 -14.87
C THR A 3 4.42 -0.55 -14.44
N GLY A 4 4.51 -0.27 -13.15
CA GLY A 4 5.53 0.59 -12.57
C GLY A 4 6.91 -0.07 -12.62
N ILE A 5 7.83 0.43 -11.79
CA ILE A 5 9.25 0.14 -11.97
C ILE A 5 9.60 -1.25 -11.40
N GLY A 6 9.63 -2.25 -12.29
CA GLY A 6 10.12 -3.60 -11.99
C GLY A 6 9.18 -4.70 -12.47
N LYS A 7 9.46 -5.94 -12.05
CA LYS A 7 8.60 -7.10 -12.37
C LYS A 7 7.37 -7.11 -11.47
N LYS A 8 6.17 -7.25 -12.05
CA LYS A 8 4.88 -7.28 -11.32
C LYS A 8 4.88 -8.24 -10.13
N ALA A 9 5.40 -9.47 -10.30
CA ALA A 9 5.50 -10.46 -9.23
C ALA A 9 6.43 -10.02 -8.08
N ALA A 10 7.55 -9.36 -8.40
CA ALA A 10 8.47 -8.84 -7.39
C ALA A 10 7.85 -7.69 -6.60
N ILE A 11 7.07 -6.82 -7.25
CA ILE A 11 6.43 -5.67 -6.63
C ILE A 11 5.25 -6.10 -5.76
N LEU A 12 4.54 -7.16 -6.14
CA LEU A 12 3.53 -7.80 -5.31
C LEU A 12 4.15 -8.33 -4.00
N ASN A 13 5.19 -9.15 -4.09
CA ASN A 13 5.91 -9.67 -2.92
C ASN A 13 6.49 -8.56 -2.04
N PHE A 14 7.02 -7.50 -2.66
CA PHE A 14 7.55 -6.35 -1.94
C PHE A 14 6.48 -5.59 -1.18
N SER A 15 5.31 -5.39 -1.81
CA SER A 15 4.18 -4.74 -1.16
C SER A 15 3.68 -5.56 0.03
N GLN A 16 3.60 -6.89 -0.10
CA GLN A 16 3.19 -7.81 0.95
C GLN A 16 4.13 -7.73 2.17
N ARG A 17 5.45 -7.82 1.95
CA ARG A 17 6.46 -7.72 3.01
C ARG A 17 6.44 -6.38 3.76
N ARG A 18 5.91 -5.31 3.17
CA ARG A 18 5.78 -4.01 3.82
C ARG A 18 4.54 -3.88 4.71
N VAL A 19 3.45 -4.56 4.38
CA VAL A 19 2.22 -4.52 5.20
C VAL A 19 2.24 -5.50 6.37
N GLU A 20 2.99 -6.60 6.28
CA GLU A 20 3.17 -7.56 7.38
C GLU A 20 3.67 -6.95 8.69
N PRO A 21 4.79 -6.20 8.74
CA PRO A 21 5.26 -5.58 9.98
C PRO A 21 4.34 -4.48 10.49
N VAL A 22 3.58 -3.83 9.59
CA VAL A 22 2.55 -2.87 9.98
C VAL A 22 1.42 -3.59 10.70
N ALA A 23 0.87 -4.69 10.15
CA ALA A 23 -0.14 -5.47 10.86
C ALA A 23 0.37 -5.99 12.21
N ASN A 24 1.58 -6.55 12.25
CA ASN A 24 2.17 -7.09 13.48
C ASN A 24 2.36 -6.01 14.57
N SER A 25 2.72 -4.77 14.21
CA SER A 25 2.83 -3.66 15.17
C SER A 25 1.49 -3.20 15.73
N TRP A 26 0.37 -3.49 15.06
CA TRP A 26 -0.96 -3.09 15.52
C TRP A 26 -1.60 -4.18 16.39
N VAL A 27 -1.34 -5.45 16.07
CA VAL A 27 -1.69 -6.61 16.92
C VAL A 27 -1.09 -6.45 18.31
N SER A 28 0.17 -6.02 18.40
CA SER A 28 0.86 -5.87 19.69
C SER A 28 0.43 -4.65 20.52
N LYS A 29 -0.28 -3.67 19.93
CA LYS A 29 -0.57 -2.39 20.59
C LYS A 29 -2.01 -2.23 21.11
N VAL A 30 -3.03 -2.74 20.42
CA VAL A 30 -4.42 -2.36 20.78
C VAL A 30 -5.46 -3.47 20.56
N VAL A 31 -5.20 -4.48 19.74
CA VAL A 31 -6.31 -5.19 19.09
C VAL A 31 -6.36 -6.66 19.49
N ALA A 32 -7.11 -6.96 20.55
CA ALA A 32 -7.37 -8.34 20.97
C ALA A 32 -8.44 -9.07 20.12
N GLN A 33 -9.09 -8.43 19.14
CA GLN A 33 -10.21 -9.07 18.42
C GLN A 33 -10.61 -8.48 17.04
N ILE A 34 -9.98 -7.43 16.53
CA ILE A 34 -10.30 -6.90 15.19
C ILE A 34 -9.48 -7.68 14.16
N ALA A 35 -10.16 -8.24 13.15
CA ALA A 35 -9.53 -8.93 12.04
C ALA A 35 -8.66 -7.93 11.23
N ILE A 36 -7.35 -7.90 11.50
CA ILE A 36 -6.39 -7.11 10.73
C ILE A 36 -6.05 -7.90 9.46
N THR A 37 -6.49 -7.42 8.30
CA THR A 37 -6.11 -7.95 6.99
C THR A 37 -4.97 -7.12 6.40
N ALA A 38 -3.80 -7.72 6.21
CA ALA A 38 -2.67 -7.13 5.50
C ALA A 38 -2.54 -7.75 4.11
N THR A 39 -2.83 -6.98 3.07
CA THR A 39 -2.70 -7.43 1.68
C THR A 39 -1.87 -6.44 0.89
N GLY A 40 -0.78 -6.94 0.30
CA GLY A 40 0.01 -6.20 -0.68
C GLY A 40 -0.72 -6.13 -2.02
N THR A 41 -1.08 -4.94 -2.46
CA THR A 41 -1.77 -4.73 -3.75
C THR A 41 -0.80 -4.55 -4.92
N GLY A 42 0.51 -4.53 -4.67
CA GLY A 42 1.52 -4.19 -5.67
C GLY A 42 1.19 -2.88 -6.38
N GLU A 43 1.10 -2.94 -7.71
CA GLU A 43 0.81 -1.79 -8.58
C GLU A 43 -0.66 -1.73 -9.03
N ALA A 44 -1.54 -2.56 -8.45
CA ALA A 44 -2.93 -2.65 -8.91
C ALA A 44 -3.72 -1.36 -8.66
N ILE A 45 -3.25 -0.48 -7.75
CA ILE A 45 -3.93 0.76 -7.36
C ILE A 45 -2.95 1.96 -7.38
N PRO A 46 -2.54 2.41 -8.59
CA PRO A 46 -1.70 3.60 -8.73
C PRO A 46 -2.51 4.88 -8.43
N VAL A 47 -1.93 5.82 -7.69
CA VAL A 47 -2.50 7.16 -7.45
C VAL A 47 -2.09 8.12 -8.54
N THR A 48 -0.86 7.98 -9.05
CA THR A 48 -0.36 8.86 -10.10
C THR A 48 -1.00 8.56 -11.46
N GLY A 49 -1.58 7.37 -11.65
CA GLY A 49 -2.21 6.98 -12.92
C GLY A 49 -1.26 7.23 -14.12
N ASN A 50 -1.66 8.16 -14.99
CA ASN A 50 -0.95 8.52 -16.22
C ASN A 50 -0.10 9.80 -16.10
N THR A 51 -0.13 10.52 -14.97
CA THR A 51 0.55 11.83 -14.84
C THR A 51 2.06 11.75 -15.04
N CYS A 52 2.66 10.60 -14.73
CA CYS A 52 4.10 10.37 -14.90
C CYS A 52 4.49 9.72 -16.24
N ASP A 53 3.57 9.56 -17.21
CA ASP A 53 3.85 8.90 -18.51
C ASP A 53 4.85 9.69 -19.36
N ALA A 54 4.73 11.03 -19.36
CA ALA A 54 5.57 11.91 -20.15
C ALA A 54 6.94 12.20 -19.50
N VAL A 55 7.17 11.75 -18.25
CA VAL A 55 8.41 12.03 -17.52
C VAL A 55 9.56 11.19 -18.06
N LYS A 56 10.52 11.86 -18.69
CA LYS A 56 11.73 11.22 -19.23
C LYS A 56 12.84 11.20 -18.17
N GLY A 57 13.57 10.09 -18.10
CA GLY A 57 14.71 9.91 -17.19
C GLY A 57 14.35 9.20 -15.89
N ARG A 58 15.17 8.21 -15.52
CA ARG A 58 14.89 7.29 -14.40
C ARG A 58 14.76 8.01 -13.05
N LYS A 59 15.61 9.00 -12.76
CA LYS A 59 15.55 9.76 -11.50
C LYS A 59 14.25 10.57 -11.39
N ALA A 60 13.88 11.29 -12.45
CA ALA A 60 12.66 12.09 -12.49
C ALA A 60 11.41 11.20 -12.40
N LEU A 61 11.41 10.05 -13.06
CA LEU A 61 10.32 9.09 -12.98
C LEU A 61 10.15 8.51 -11.56
N ILE A 62 11.24 8.17 -10.86
CA ILE A 62 11.20 7.69 -9.47
C ILE A 62 10.63 8.77 -8.54
N ALA A 63 11.00 10.05 -8.76
CA ALA A 63 10.45 11.16 -7.99
C ALA A 63 8.95 11.35 -8.27
N CYS A 64 8.53 11.27 -9.53
CA CYS A 64 7.12 11.39 -9.93
C CYS A 64 6.25 10.26 -9.36
N LEU A 65 6.75 9.02 -9.38
CA LEU A 65 6.06 7.85 -8.83
C LEU A 65 6.18 7.71 -7.30
N ALA A 66 6.81 8.67 -6.61
CA ALA A 66 6.94 8.61 -5.16
C ALA A 66 5.60 8.42 -4.42
N PRO A 67 4.48 9.05 -4.81
CA PRO A 67 3.18 8.89 -4.15
C PRO A 67 2.61 7.46 -4.21
N ASP A 68 2.98 6.67 -5.22
CA ASP A 68 2.46 5.31 -5.38
C ASP A 68 3.03 4.33 -4.34
N ARG A 69 4.21 4.63 -3.79
CA ARG A 69 4.92 3.80 -2.79
C ARG A 69 4.40 4.05 -1.36
N ARG A 70 3.11 3.86 -1.14
CA ARG A 70 2.42 4.11 0.15
C ARG A 70 1.84 2.84 0.76
N VAL A 71 1.56 2.87 2.07
CA VAL A 71 0.74 1.88 2.75
C VAL A 71 -0.59 2.54 3.11
N LYS A 72 -1.72 1.93 2.69
CA LYS A 72 -3.05 2.40 3.05
C LYS A 72 -3.57 1.57 4.22
N VAL A 73 -3.91 2.24 5.32
CA VAL A 73 -4.58 1.61 6.47
C VAL A 73 -6.03 2.05 6.46
N ALA A 74 -6.97 1.10 6.40
CA ALA A 74 -8.39 1.37 6.48
C ALA A 74 -8.93 0.74 7.76
N VAL A 75 -9.44 1.58 8.67
CA VAL A 75 -10.04 1.15 9.93
C VAL A 75 -11.56 1.23 9.77
N LYS A 76 -12.24 0.10 9.96
CA LYS A 76 -13.70 0.05 10.10
C LYS A 76 -14.00 -0.29 11.55
N GLY A 77 -14.71 0.60 12.24
CA GLY A 77 -15.18 0.38 13.61
C GLY A 77 -16.69 0.44 13.64
N GLU A 78 -17.31 -0.37 14.49
CA GLU A 78 -18.72 -0.26 14.82
C GLU A 78 -18.85 0.61 16.07
N LYS A 79 -19.78 1.58 16.05
CA LYS A 79 -20.05 2.41 17.21
C LYS A 79 -20.89 1.57 18.17
N GLN A 80 -20.32 1.12 19.29
CA GLN A 80 -21.14 0.61 20.38
C GLN A 80 -21.99 1.77 20.90
N ALA A 81 -23.28 1.74 20.59
CA ALA A 81 -24.25 2.57 21.28
C ALA A 81 -24.40 1.98 22.68
N THR A 82 -23.76 2.61 23.67
CA THR A 82 -24.04 2.35 25.08
C THR A 82 -25.50 2.71 25.32
N MET A 83 -26.32 1.71 25.67
CA MET A 83 -27.65 1.94 26.25
C MET A 83 -27.51 2.32 27.73
#